data_AF-A0A060YHQ7-F1
#
_entry.id   AF-A0A060YHQ7-F1
#
_cell.length_a   1.000
_cell.length_b   1.000
_cell.length_c   1.000
_cell.angle_alpha   90.00
_cell.angle_beta   90.00
_cell.angle_gamma   90.00
#
_symmetry.space_group_name_H-M   'P 1'
#
loop_
_entity.id
_entity.type
_entity.pdbx_description
1 polymer ?
#
loop_
_entity_poly.entity_id
_entity_poly.type
_entity_poly.pdbx_seq_one_letter_code
_entity_poly.pdbx_strand_id
1 'polypeptide(L)' 'MADPKYANLPGIASNEPDVYETSDLPEDDQAQFESEELCSDSVERIVVNPNAAYDKFKDKRVSTKGLG' A
#
# COMPACT_ATOMS: atom_id res chain seq x y z
N MET A 1 -14.96 -37.26 -14.09
CA MET A 1 -16.15 -38.13 -14.26
C MET A 1 -17.29 -37.47 -13.52
N ALA A 2 -18.43 -37.22 -14.16
CA ALA A 2 -19.59 -36.64 -13.50
C ALA A 2 -20.10 -37.59 -12.41
N ASP A 3 -20.52 -37.03 -11.28
CA ASP A 3 -21.02 -37.80 -10.16
C ASP A 3 -22.27 -38.61 -10.60
N PRO A 4 -22.38 -39.92 -10.30
CA PRO A 4 -23.50 -40.77 -10.74
C PRO A 4 -24.88 -40.24 -10.32
N LYS A 5 -24.92 -39.41 -9.27
CA LYS A 5 -26.13 -38.74 -8.78
C LYS A 5 -26.67 -37.67 -9.74
N TYR A 6 -25.82 -37.07 -10.58
CA TYR A 6 -26.17 -35.96 -11.47
C TYR A 6 -26.06 -36.31 -12.96
N ALA A 7 -25.52 -37.50 -13.29
CA ALA A 7 -25.21 -37.92 -14.66
C ALA A 7 -26.38 -37.91 -15.67
N ASN A 8 -27.63 -38.03 -15.20
CA ASN A 8 -28.83 -38.08 -16.06
C ASN A 8 -29.73 -36.83 -15.91
N LEU A 9 -29.30 -35.80 -15.17
CA LEU A 9 -30.12 -34.61 -14.96
C LEU A 9 -29.88 -33.60 -16.09
N PRO A 10 -30.94 -33.13 -16.77
CA PRO A 10 -30.81 -32.09 -17.78
C PRO A 10 -30.43 -30.76 -17.11
N GLY A 11 -29.51 -30.01 -17.73
CA GLY A 11 -29.12 -28.67 -17.29
C GLY A 11 -27.96 -28.59 -16.30
N ILE A 12 -27.28 -29.71 -16.01
CA ILE A 12 -26.05 -29.70 -15.19
C ILE A 12 -24.83 -29.48 -16.08
N ALA A 13 -24.12 -28.37 -15.86
CA ALA A 13 -22.86 -28.09 -16.51
C ALA A 13 -21.78 -29.09 -16.03
N SER A 14 -21.23 -29.89 -16.94
CA SER A 14 -20.24 -30.93 -16.61
C SER A 14 -18.80 -30.56 -16.96
N ASN A 15 -18.62 -29.47 -17.72
CA ASN A 15 -17.31 -29.01 -18.24
C ASN A 15 -16.93 -27.63 -17.67
N GLU A 16 -17.61 -27.20 -16.62
CA GLU A 16 -17.32 -25.95 -15.94
C GLU A 16 -16.60 -26.25 -14.62
N PRO A 17 -15.67 -25.38 -14.21
CA PRO A 17 -15.08 -25.49 -12.88
C PRO A 17 -16.13 -25.23 -11.81
N ASP A 18 -16.14 -26.05 -10.76
CA ASP A 18 -17.04 -25.88 -9.62
C ASP A 18 -16.75 -24.58 -8.83
N VAL A 19 -15.51 -24.10 -8.89
CA VAL A 19 -15.01 -22.89 -8.21
C VAL A 19 -14.30 -22.01 -9.23
N TYR A 20 -14.66 -20.73 -9.26
CA TYR A 20 -13.95 -19.71 -10.03
C TYR A 20 -13.16 -18.86 -9.05
N GLU A 21 -11.83 -19.06 -9.03
CA GLU A 21 -10.90 -18.35 -8.15
C GLU A 21 -9.89 -17.53 -8.96
N THR A 22 -9.28 -16.56 -8.29
CA THR A 22 -8.15 -15.80 -8.85
C THR A 22 -6.85 -16.54 -8.61
N SER A 23 -5.83 -16.25 -9.41
CA SER A 23 -4.48 -16.72 -9.13
C SER A 23 -3.97 -16.01 -7.86
N ASP A 24 -4.08 -16.66 -6.70
CA ASP A 24 -3.64 -16.08 -5.43
C ASP A 24 -2.12 -15.94 -5.39
N LEU A 25 -1.66 -14.69 -5.45
CA LEU A 25 -0.29 -14.32 -5.14
C LEU A 25 -0.12 -14.19 -3.61
N PRO A 26 1.06 -14.46 -3.03
CA PRO A 26 1.32 -14.19 -1.63
C PRO A 26 1.04 -12.72 -1.31
N GLU A 27 0.52 -12.42 -0.11
CA GLU A 27 0.25 -11.04 0.34
C GLU A 27 1.50 -10.13 0.21
N ASP A 28 2.68 -10.69 0.50
CA ASP A 28 3.97 -10.00 0.35
C ASP A 28 4.29 -9.58 -1.11
N ASP A 29 3.82 -10.36 -2.10
CA ASP A 29 4.00 -10.05 -3.53
C ASP A 29 2.94 -9.08 -4.06
N GLN A 30 1.89 -8.78 -3.27
CA GLN A 30 0.82 -7.84 -3.62
C GLN A 30 1.08 -6.42 -3.08
N ALA A 31 2.02 -6.26 -2.15
CA ALA A 31 2.22 -4.99 -1.46
C ALA A 31 3.04 -3.99 -2.30
N GLN A 32 2.37 -2.92 -2.74
CA GLN A 32 3.03 -1.75 -3.32
C GLN A 32 3.43 -0.78 -2.20
N PHE A 33 4.66 -0.92 -1.70
CA PHE A 33 5.16 -0.12 -0.57
C PHE A 33 5.63 1.29 -0.94
N GLU A 34 5.79 1.58 -2.23
CA GLU A 34 6.27 2.89 -2.67
C GLU A 34 5.09 3.87 -2.80
N SER A 35 4.98 4.78 -1.84
CA SER A 35 4.09 5.92 -1.93
C SER A 35 4.64 6.91 -2.97
N GLU A 36 4.03 6.89 -4.15
CA GLU A 36 4.39 7.70 -5.32
C GLU A 36 4.46 9.21 -5.03
N GLU A 37 3.69 9.69 -4.05
CA GLU A 37 3.65 11.10 -3.64
C GLU A 37 4.98 11.63 -3.12
N LEU A 38 5.80 10.76 -2.51
CA LEU A 38 7.11 11.14 -2.00
C LEU A 38 8.18 11.16 -3.11
N CYS A 39 7.91 10.65 -4.31
CA CYS A 39 8.87 10.51 -5.40
C CYS A 39 8.49 11.39 -6.61
N SER A 40 8.13 12.65 -6.37
CA SER A 40 7.83 13.59 -7.46
C SER A 40 9.10 14.14 -8.13
N ASP A 41 9.09 14.32 -9.45
CA ASP A 41 10.17 14.99 -10.18
C ASP A 41 10.19 16.51 -10.01
N SER A 42 9.06 17.09 -9.59
CA SER A 42 8.88 18.56 -9.49
C SER A 42 9.17 19.13 -8.09
N VAL A 43 9.24 18.28 -7.05
CA VAL A 43 9.43 18.70 -5.65
C VAL A 43 10.61 17.97 -5.03
N GLU A 44 11.51 18.73 -4.43
CA GLU A 44 12.68 18.20 -3.73
C GLU A 44 12.30 17.57 -2.38
N ARG A 45 12.87 16.39 -2.09
CA ARG A 45 12.76 15.74 -0.78
C ARG A 45 13.87 16.21 0.15
N ILE A 46 13.51 16.93 1.21
CA ILE A 46 14.46 17.36 2.24
C ILE A 46 14.44 16.37 3.40
N VAL A 47 15.58 15.71 3.65
CA VAL A 47 15.73 14.83 4.82
C VAL A 47 15.83 15.67 6.09
N VAL A 48 14.90 15.48 7.01
CA VAL A 48 14.93 16.14 8.31
C VAL A 48 15.88 15.38 9.22
N ASN A 49 16.97 16.02 9.65
CA ASN A 49 17.83 15.53 10.71
C ASN A 49 17.57 16.35 11.99
N PRO A 50 16.83 15.81 12.97
CA PRO A 50 16.49 16.54 14.19
C PRO A 50 17.70 16.97 15.00
N ASN A 51 18.76 16.14 15.04
CA ASN A 51 19.98 16.43 15.79
C ASN A 51 20.72 17.63 15.18
N ALA A 52 20.91 17.61 13.85
CA ALA A 52 21.53 18.72 13.14
C ALA A 52 20.67 19.99 13.20
N ALA A 53 19.34 19.86 13.15
CA ALA A 53 18.43 20.99 13.32
C ALA A 53 18.55 21.60 14.72
N TYR A 54 18.57 20.78 15.77
CA TYR A 54 18.75 21.23 17.14
C TYR A 54 20.06 22.01 17.31
N ASP A 55 21.19 21.47 16.85
CA ASP A 55 22.48 22.14 16.94
C ASP A 55 22.53 23.49 16.22
N LYS A 56 21.78 23.66 15.12
CA LYS A 56 21.69 24.93 14.39
C LYS A 56 20.94 26.04 15.15
N PHE A 57 20.05 25.67 16.07
CA PHE A 57 19.18 26.61 16.76
C PHE A 57 19.38 26.68 18.28
N LYS A 58 20.14 25.75 18.89
CA LYS A 58 20.30 25.65 20.35
C LYS A 58 20.72 26.95 21.05
N ASP A 59 21.51 27.78 20.39
CA ASP A 59 22.00 29.06 20.95
C ASP A 59 21.22 30.29 20.45
N LYS A 60 20.24 30.09 19.55
CA LYS A 60 19.45 31.17 18.96
C LYS A 60 18.19 31.40 19.81
N ARG A 61 18.00 32.63 20.29
CA ARG A 61 16.86 33.02 21.14
C ARG A 61 15.96 34.01 20.42
N VAL A 62 14.67 33.93 20.67
CA VAL A 62 13.67 34.89 20.17
C VAL A 62 13.11 35.69 21.34
N SER A 63 12.99 37.01 21.19
CA SER A 63 12.34 37.89 22.18
C SER A 63 10.85 38.06 21.85
N THR A 64 9.99 38.16 22.85
CA THR A 64 8.54 38.35 22.70
C THR A 64 8.15 39.81 22.38
N LYS A 65 8.81 40.43 21.40
CA LYS A 65 8.49 41.81 20.99
C LYS A 65 7.15 41.83 20.26
N GLY A 66 6.22 42.67 20.72
CA GLY A 66 4.93 42.91 20.06
C GLY A 66 3.82 41.90 20.38
N LEU A 67 3.96 41.11 21.45
CA LEU A 67 2.93 40.19 21.96
C LEU A 67 2.04 40.81 23.06
N GLY A 68 1.88 42.13 23.08
CA GLY A 68 1.08 42.88 24.06
C GLY A 68 0.17 43.90 23.40
#